data_AF-A0A7C7WGI9-F1
#
_entry.id   AF-A0A7C7WGI9-F1
#
_cell.length_a   1.000
_cell.length_b   1.000
_cell.length_c   1.000
_cell.angle_alpha   90.00
_cell.angle_beta   90.00
_cell.angle_gamma   90.00
#
_symmetry.space_group_name_H-M   'P 1'
#
loop_
_entity.id
_entity.type
_entity.pdbx_description
1 polymer ?
#
loop_
_entity_poly.entity_id
_entity_poly.type
_entity_poly.pdbx_seq_one_letter_code
_entity_poly.pdbx_strand_id
1 'polypeptide(L)'
;MFVGQILVNPFVSAKEPYLAPERGLLRLLPVELTMVRDLPIALDQPRTRVLHGNNPRVQLYFLDHNASLPEPPGIWIYGDRRADIIVRHSEALETITVTAESPVSVDLSVDIGGRDRRISLEPGVPGSVTIQPRGVNSRNSWAYLMQVTVTGGFVPKLVEVDSEDGRYLGAAITLMATPATAP
;
A
#
# COMPACT_ATOMS: atom_id res chain seq x y z
N MET A 1 -37.66 12.12 -3.22
CA MET A 1 -37.60 11.85 -1.77
C MET A 1 -36.53 10.79 -1.56
N PHE A 2 -35.27 10.99 -1.17
CA PHE A 2 -34.50 12.05 -0.50
C PHE A 2 -35.12 12.60 0.78
N VAL A 3 -34.34 12.50 1.86
CA VAL A 3 -34.66 12.66 3.30
C VAL A 3 -35.04 11.33 3.97
N GLY A 4 -34.15 10.78 4.81
CA GLY A 4 -34.50 9.57 5.57
C GLY A 4 -33.51 8.97 6.57
N GLN A 5 -32.22 9.34 6.64
CA GLN A 5 -31.31 8.85 7.70
C GLN A 5 -30.23 9.89 8.08
N ILE A 6 -30.65 11.09 8.46
CA ILE A 6 -29.79 12.15 9.05
C ILE A 6 -29.86 12.14 10.60
N LEU A 7 -30.49 11.15 11.23
CA LEU A 7 -30.89 11.26 12.65
C LEU A 7 -30.33 10.17 13.56
N VAL A 8 -29.02 9.90 13.48
CA VAL A 8 -28.31 9.30 14.63
C VAL A 8 -26.92 9.92 14.74
N ASN A 9 -26.84 10.98 15.55
CA ASN A 9 -25.63 11.61 16.11
C ASN A 9 -24.95 12.76 15.29
N PRO A 10 -25.52 13.98 15.31
CA PRO A 10 -25.10 15.10 14.47
C PRO A 10 -23.82 15.85 14.92
N PHE A 11 -23.07 15.37 15.93
CA PHE A 11 -21.86 16.06 16.43
C PHE A 11 -20.55 15.24 16.38
N VAL A 12 -20.58 13.98 15.92
CA VAL A 12 -19.34 13.20 15.63
C VAL A 12 -19.10 13.09 14.11
N SER A 13 -20.15 13.14 13.29
CA SER A 13 -20.08 13.00 11.84
C SER A 13 -19.52 14.23 11.08
N ALA A 14 -19.15 15.30 11.79
CA ALA A 14 -18.59 16.52 11.21
C ALA A 14 -17.07 16.65 11.38
N LYS A 15 -16.42 15.77 12.15
CA LYS A 15 -14.96 15.81 12.36
C LYS A 15 -14.19 14.65 11.75
N GLU A 16 -14.82 13.49 11.50
CA GLU A 16 -14.11 12.27 11.06
C GLU A 16 -14.92 11.46 10.03
N PRO A 17 -15.12 11.96 8.79
CA PRO A 17 -15.88 11.27 7.74
C PRO A 17 -15.21 9.99 7.19
N TYR A 18 -13.99 9.65 7.64
CA TYR A 18 -13.18 8.54 7.12
C TYR A 18 -13.49 7.16 7.72
N LEU A 19 -14.33 7.06 8.75
CA LEU A 19 -14.70 5.77 9.37
C LEU A 19 -15.91 5.07 8.69
N ALA A 20 -16.67 5.78 7.86
CA ALA A 20 -17.83 5.23 7.17
C ALA A 20 -17.56 4.16 6.08
N PRO A 21 -16.39 4.09 5.40
CA PRO A 21 -16.16 3.08 4.35
C PRO A 21 -15.77 1.69 4.89
N GLU A 22 -15.52 1.52 6.19
CA GLU A 22 -14.94 0.29 6.73
C GLU A 22 -15.90 -0.91 6.79
N ARG A 23 -17.20 -0.74 6.50
CA ARG A 23 -18.15 -1.86 6.40
C ARG A 23 -19.19 -1.66 5.30
N GLY A 24 -19.22 -2.58 4.34
CA GLY A 24 -20.36 -2.78 3.45
C GLY A 24 -20.04 -3.03 1.98
N LEU A 25 -21.10 -3.31 1.21
CA LEU A 25 -21.13 -3.75 -0.19
C LEU A 25 -20.40 -2.86 -1.22
N LEU A 26 -19.79 -1.74 -0.80
CA LEU A 26 -19.07 -0.80 -1.66
C LEU A 26 -17.64 -1.27 -2.03
N ARG A 27 -17.16 -2.37 -1.43
CA ARG A 27 -15.85 -2.99 -1.75
C ARG A 27 -15.81 -3.78 -3.06
N LEU A 28 -16.95 -3.89 -3.77
CA LEU A 28 -17.11 -4.65 -5.01
C LEU A 28 -17.05 -3.80 -6.28
N LEU A 29 -16.92 -2.48 -6.15
CA LEU A 29 -16.84 -1.61 -7.31
C LEU A 29 -15.37 -1.33 -7.63
N PRO A 30 -14.93 -1.57 -8.89
CA PRO A 30 -13.57 -1.29 -9.32
C PRO A 30 -13.28 0.19 -9.12
N VAL A 31 -12.20 0.49 -8.39
CA VAL A 31 -11.77 1.86 -8.14
C VAL A 31 -11.49 2.53 -9.49
N GLU A 32 -12.26 3.56 -9.82
CA GLU A 32 -11.99 4.37 -11.00
C GLU A 32 -10.68 5.14 -10.79
N LEU A 33 -9.61 4.64 -11.42
CA LEU A 33 -8.26 5.25 -11.43
C LEU A 33 -8.23 6.70 -11.97
N THR A 34 -9.33 7.19 -12.55
CA THR A 34 -9.53 8.57 -12.99
C THR A 34 -9.88 9.54 -11.85
N MET A 35 -10.34 9.05 -10.69
CA MET A 35 -10.74 9.85 -9.53
C MET A 35 -9.78 9.74 -8.33
N VAL A 36 -8.49 9.42 -8.54
CA VAL A 36 -7.50 9.25 -7.46
C VAL A 36 -7.38 10.46 -6.50
N ARG A 37 -7.85 11.64 -6.90
CA ARG A 37 -7.89 12.85 -6.05
C ARG A 37 -9.17 13.04 -5.22
N ASP A 38 -10.23 12.28 -5.51
CA ASP A 38 -11.52 12.34 -4.80
C ASP A 38 -11.76 11.11 -3.90
N LEU A 39 -10.75 10.23 -3.78
CA LEU A 39 -10.76 9.19 -2.75
C LEU A 39 -10.50 9.82 -1.38
N PRO A 40 -11.17 9.38 -0.30
CA PRO A 40 -11.06 9.95 1.06
C PRO A 40 -9.63 10.02 1.65
N ILE A 41 -8.64 9.37 1.01
CA ILE A 41 -7.21 9.41 1.34
C ILE A 41 -6.59 10.80 1.21
N ALA A 42 -7.22 11.75 0.51
CA ALA A 42 -6.78 13.15 0.49
C ALA A 42 -6.80 13.83 1.88
N LEU A 43 -7.42 13.20 2.89
CA LEU A 43 -7.52 13.73 4.25
C LEU A 43 -6.39 13.26 5.20
N ASP A 44 -5.66 12.20 4.87
CA ASP A 44 -4.46 11.77 5.62
C ASP A 44 -3.18 12.23 4.89
N GLN A 45 -2.91 13.53 4.97
CA GLN A 45 -1.81 14.20 4.28
C GLN A 45 -0.44 13.51 4.37
N PRO A 46 0.03 12.99 5.54
CA PRO A 46 1.33 12.33 5.62
C PRO A 46 1.42 11.01 4.82
N ARG A 47 0.30 10.39 4.46
CA ARG A 47 0.23 9.15 3.65
C ARG A 47 0.10 9.39 2.15
N THR A 48 0.07 10.65 1.74
CA THR A 48 0.02 11.05 0.33
C THR A 48 1.39 11.55 -0.13
N ARG A 49 1.76 11.25 -1.39
CA ARG A 49 2.99 11.77 -2.03
C ARG A 49 4.29 11.38 -1.32
N VAL A 50 4.32 10.20 -0.70
CA VAL A 50 5.52 9.71 -0.02
C VAL A 50 6.55 9.31 -1.07
N LEU A 51 7.70 9.99 -1.09
CA LEU A 51 8.78 9.68 -2.03
C LEU A 51 9.53 8.44 -1.55
N HIS A 52 9.67 7.45 -2.42
CA HIS A 52 10.36 6.19 -2.12
C HIS A 52 11.28 5.76 -3.27
N GLY A 53 12.36 5.05 -2.93
CA GLY A 53 13.41 4.64 -3.86
C GLY A 53 14.50 5.71 -4.06
N ASN A 54 15.65 5.28 -4.59
CA ASN A 54 16.82 6.16 -4.73
C ASN A 54 16.95 6.76 -6.13
N ASN A 55 16.65 6.02 -7.21
CA ASN A 55 16.67 6.52 -8.58
C ASN A 55 16.06 5.48 -9.57
N PRO A 56 14.93 5.75 -10.26
CA PRO A 56 14.02 6.88 -10.07
C PRO A 56 13.31 6.84 -8.71
N ARG A 57 12.88 8.00 -8.23
CA ARG A 57 11.98 8.09 -7.07
C ARG A 57 10.54 7.91 -7.54
N VAL A 58 9.81 7.03 -6.89
CA VAL A 58 8.37 6.89 -7.07
C VAL A 58 7.62 7.65 -5.99
N GLN A 59 6.41 8.10 -6.29
CA GLN A 59 5.50 8.67 -5.31
C GLN A 59 4.48 7.60 -4.88
N LEU A 60 4.42 7.32 -3.59
CA LEU A 60 3.50 6.38 -3.00
C LEU A 60 2.30 7.12 -2.38
N TYR A 61 1.12 6.54 -2.56
CA TYR A 61 -0.11 6.97 -1.91
C TYR A 61 -0.71 5.74 -1.25
N PHE A 62 -0.72 5.72 0.07
CA PHE A 62 -1.28 4.61 0.84
C PHE A 62 -2.79 4.78 0.90
N LEU A 63 -3.53 3.77 0.43
CA LEU A 63 -4.99 3.81 0.39
C LEU A 63 -5.63 3.31 1.69
N ASP A 64 -4.83 2.72 2.58
CA ASP A 64 -5.26 2.17 3.85
C ASP A 64 -4.17 2.30 4.94
N HIS A 65 -4.50 1.79 6.14
CA HIS A 65 -3.64 1.76 7.31
C HIS A 65 -2.96 0.39 7.51
N ASN A 66 -2.99 -0.49 6.51
CA ASN A 66 -2.40 -1.84 6.59
C ASN A 66 -0.91 -1.84 6.20
N ALA A 67 -0.36 -0.66 5.90
CA ALA A 67 1.06 -0.45 5.74
C ALA A 67 1.55 0.72 6.61
N SER A 68 2.80 0.65 7.06
CA SER A 68 3.48 1.78 7.68
C SER A 68 3.87 2.83 6.63
N LEU A 69 4.24 4.02 7.08
CA LEU A 69 5.06 4.91 6.28
C LEU A 69 6.48 4.32 6.16
N PRO A 70 7.29 4.74 5.16
CA PRO A 70 8.67 4.28 5.05
C PRO A 70 9.45 4.57 6.33
N GLU A 71 9.95 3.51 6.93
CA GLU A 71 10.82 3.51 8.10
C GLU A 71 11.89 2.42 7.91
N PRO A 72 13.01 2.40 8.64
CA PRO A 72 13.95 1.28 8.51
C PRO A 72 13.28 -0.05 8.90
N PRO A 73 13.46 -1.14 8.11
CA PRO A 73 14.22 -1.23 6.87
C PRO A 73 13.42 -0.90 5.58
N GLY A 74 12.09 -0.78 5.67
CA GLY A 74 11.25 -0.33 4.57
C GLY A 74 9.80 -0.01 4.97
N ILE A 75 8.89 -0.26 4.06
CA ILE A 75 7.46 -0.10 4.30
C ILE A 75 6.95 -1.40 4.91
N TRP A 76 6.54 -1.38 6.16
CA TRP A 76 5.98 -2.57 6.80
C TRP A 76 4.55 -2.80 6.36
N ILE A 77 4.25 -4.01 5.88
CA ILE A 77 2.89 -4.50 5.67
C ILE A 77 2.47 -5.28 6.91
N TYR A 78 1.29 -4.98 7.43
CA TYR A 78 0.80 -5.61 8.66
C TYR A 78 0.42 -7.07 8.43
N GLY A 79 0.68 -7.91 9.43
CA GLY A 79 0.47 -9.35 9.35
C GLY A 79 -1.00 -9.71 9.14
N ASP A 80 -1.27 -10.72 8.34
CA ASP A 80 -2.63 -11.16 7.93
C ASP A 80 -3.49 -10.03 7.33
N ARG A 81 -2.85 -9.05 6.69
CA ARG A 81 -3.55 -7.93 6.02
C ARG A 81 -3.11 -7.78 4.57
N ARG A 82 -3.93 -7.02 3.84
CA ARG A 82 -3.64 -6.51 2.50
C ARG A 82 -3.52 -5.00 2.56
N ALA A 83 -2.42 -4.47 2.04
CA ALA A 83 -2.21 -3.06 1.82
C ALA A 83 -2.41 -2.69 0.35
N ASP A 84 -3.18 -1.64 0.09
CA ASP A 84 -3.40 -1.08 -1.24
C ASP A 84 -2.61 0.25 -1.36
N ILE A 85 -1.66 0.31 -2.31
CA ILE A 85 -0.74 1.45 -2.50
C ILE A 85 -0.73 1.86 -3.96
N ILE A 86 -0.94 3.14 -4.26
CA ILE A 86 -0.72 3.67 -5.61
C ILE A 86 0.73 4.09 -5.76
N VAL A 87 1.41 3.53 -6.75
CA VAL A 87 2.74 3.93 -7.18
C VAL A 87 2.60 4.89 -8.36
N ARG A 88 3.16 6.10 -8.25
CA ARG A 88 3.15 7.09 -9.33
C ARG A 88 4.56 7.45 -9.78
N HIS A 89 4.69 7.67 -11.08
CA HIS A 89 5.92 8.15 -11.70
C HIS A 89 5.59 9.05 -12.90
N SER A 90 6.47 9.98 -13.28
CA SER A 90 6.26 10.87 -14.44
C SER A 90 6.26 10.09 -15.75
N GLU A 91 7.14 9.10 -15.85
CA GLU A 91 7.30 8.22 -17.01
C GLU A 91 6.68 6.84 -16.78
N ALA A 92 6.43 6.10 -17.86
CA ALA A 92 6.01 4.72 -17.76
C ALA A 92 7.12 3.90 -17.08
N LEU A 93 6.76 2.91 -16.27
CA LEU A 93 7.68 2.01 -15.61
C LEU A 93 7.68 0.70 -16.39
N GLU A 94 8.85 0.27 -16.84
CA GLU A 94 9.03 -1.01 -17.49
C GLU A 94 8.93 -2.15 -16.47
N THR A 95 9.60 -2.00 -15.34
CA THR A 95 9.56 -2.96 -14.24
C THR A 95 9.50 -2.29 -12.88
N ILE A 96 8.91 -2.99 -11.92
CA ILE A 96 8.98 -2.69 -10.49
C ILE A 96 9.46 -3.96 -9.79
N THR A 97 10.61 -3.85 -9.14
CA THR A 97 11.15 -4.87 -8.26
C THR A 97 10.74 -4.55 -6.83
N VAL A 98 10.04 -5.50 -6.21
CA VAL A 98 9.70 -5.47 -4.79
C VAL A 98 10.64 -6.42 -4.07
N THR A 99 11.41 -5.90 -3.13
CA THR A 99 12.22 -6.70 -2.21
C THR A 99 11.56 -6.68 -0.85
N ALA A 100 11.37 -7.84 -0.26
CA ALA A 100 10.71 -8.01 1.01
C ALA A 100 11.58 -8.81 1.97
N GLU A 101 11.50 -8.49 3.25
CA GLU A 101 12.15 -9.24 4.31
C GLU A 101 11.24 -9.32 5.55
N SER A 102 11.41 -10.37 6.33
CA SER A 102 10.69 -10.56 7.59
C SER A 102 11.56 -11.32 8.61
N PRO A 103 11.51 -10.96 9.90
CA PRO A 103 12.14 -11.74 10.98
C PRO A 103 11.49 -13.11 11.22
N VAL A 104 10.32 -13.38 10.66
CA VAL A 104 9.62 -14.67 10.76
C VAL A 104 9.25 -15.19 9.38
N SER A 105 8.92 -16.48 9.28
CA SER A 105 8.45 -17.03 8.01
C SER A 105 7.03 -16.53 7.71
N VAL A 106 6.86 -15.93 6.53
CA VAL A 106 5.58 -15.40 6.04
C VAL A 106 5.45 -15.63 4.54
N ASP A 107 4.21 -15.71 4.06
CA ASP A 107 3.92 -15.71 2.63
C ASP A 107 3.46 -14.32 2.18
N LEU A 108 4.11 -13.79 1.15
CA LEU A 108 3.81 -12.49 0.55
C LEU A 108 3.25 -12.69 -0.86
N SER A 109 2.12 -12.04 -1.16
CA SER A 109 1.60 -11.89 -2.52
C SER A 109 1.63 -10.43 -2.91
N VAL A 110 2.20 -10.15 -4.08
CA VAL A 110 2.37 -8.81 -4.65
C VAL A 110 1.67 -8.79 -6.00
N ASP A 111 0.58 -8.05 -6.10
CA ASP A 111 -0.06 -7.72 -7.37
C ASP A 111 0.28 -6.29 -7.76
N ILE A 112 0.76 -6.09 -8.99
CA ILE A 112 0.94 -4.74 -9.54
C ILE A 112 0.30 -4.65 -10.92
N GLY A 113 -0.78 -3.87 -11.01
CA GLY A 113 -1.54 -3.70 -12.25
C GLY A 113 -2.13 -5.00 -12.78
N GLY A 114 -2.61 -5.89 -11.90
CA GLY A 114 -3.23 -7.17 -12.24
C GLY A 114 -2.24 -8.28 -12.59
N ARG A 115 -0.98 -8.14 -12.15
CA ARG A 115 0.04 -9.19 -12.25
C ARG A 115 0.47 -9.63 -10.85
N ASP A 116 -0.05 -10.77 -10.41
CA ASP A 116 0.29 -11.39 -9.12
C ASP A 116 1.60 -12.19 -9.19
N ARG A 117 2.35 -12.11 -8.09
CA ARG A 117 3.54 -12.90 -7.80
C ARG A 117 3.61 -13.17 -6.31
N ARG A 118 4.14 -14.34 -5.95
CA ARG A 118 4.26 -14.78 -4.57
C ARG A 118 5.71 -14.98 -4.17
N ILE A 119 6.01 -14.69 -2.92
CA ILE A 119 7.31 -14.90 -2.29
C ILE A 119 7.04 -15.57 -0.94
N SER A 120 7.60 -16.74 -0.71
CA SER A 120 7.68 -17.31 0.63
C SER A 120 8.97 -16.82 1.25
N LEU A 121 8.86 -16.07 2.35
CA LEU A 121 10.00 -15.50 3.05
C LEU A 121 10.46 -16.43 4.17
N GLU A 122 11.76 -16.64 4.24
CA GLU A 122 12.42 -17.27 5.37
C GLU A 122 12.90 -16.19 6.35
N PRO A 123 12.97 -16.50 7.66
CA PRO A 123 13.43 -15.55 8.68
C PRO A 123 14.78 -14.91 8.33
N GLY A 124 14.80 -13.58 8.18
CA GLY A 124 16.01 -12.81 7.92
C GLY A 124 16.60 -12.96 6.52
N VAL A 125 15.93 -13.65 5.60
CA VAL A 125 16.36 -13.81 4.21
C VAL A 125 15.49 -12.94 3.30
N PRO A 126 16.05 -11.89 2.67
CA PRO A 126 15.29 -11.08 1.72
C PRO A 126 14.88 -11.89 0.49
N GLY A 127 13.64 -11.74 0.07
CA GLY A 127 13.11 -12.26 -1.19
C GLY A 127 12.72 -11.11 -2.13
N SER A 128 12.90 -11.30 -3.44
CA SER A 128 12.57 -10.27 -4.43
C SER A 128 11.73 -10.81 -5.57
N VAL A 129 10.88 -9.94 -6.11
CA VAL A 129 10.09 -10.19 -7.30
C VAL A 129 10.14 -8.98 -8.22
N THR A 130 10.34 -9.22 -9.52
CA THR A 130 10.22 -8.19 -10.55
C THR A 130 8.92 -8.38 -11.35
N ILE A 131 8.13 -7.32 -11.44
CA ILE A 131 6.84 -7.30 -12.14
C ILE A 131 6.91 -6.22 -13.23
N GLN A 132 6.41 -6.54 -14.42
CA GLN A 132 6.13 -5.56 -15.47
C GLN A 132 4.69 -5.06 -15.29
N PRO A 133 4.47 -3.88 -14.69
CA PRO A 133 3.15 -3.48 -14.27
C PRO A 133 2.30 -3.00 -15.44
N ARG A 134 0.97 -3.05 -15.30
CA ARG A 134 0.06 -2.29 -16.17
C ARG A 134 -0.42 -1.04 -15.44
N GLY A 135 -0.07 0.12 -15.98
CA GLY A 135 -0.44 1.41 -15.40
C GLY A 135 -1.48 2.14 -16.22
N VAL A 136 -2.08 3.15 -15.59
CA VAL A 136 -2.94 4.13 -16.25
C VAL A 136 -2.19 5.45 -16.35
N ASN A 137 -2.14 6.03 -17.55
CA ASN A 137 -1.64 7.39 -17.73
C ASN A 137 -2.73 8.39 -17.39
N SER A 138 -2.45 9.30 -16.46
CA SER A 138 -3.34 10.40 -16.10
C SER A 138 -2.53 11.65 -15.80
N ARG A 139 -2.88 12.76 -16.46
CA ARG A 139 -2.31 14.10 -16.24
C ARG A 139 -0.76 14.11 -16.25
N ASN A 140 -0.16 13.58 -17.31
CA ASN A 140 1.30 13.52 -17.50
C ASN A 140 2.05 12.71 -16.43
N SER A 141 1.41 11.69 -15.87
CA SER A 141 2.04 10.75 -14.96
C SER A 141 1.37 9.38 -15.07
N TRP A 142 2.13 8.35 -14.80
CA TRP A 142 1.64 6.98 -14.75
C TRP A 142 1.32 6.61 -13.30
N ALA A 143 0.19 5.93 -13.12
CA ALA A 143 -0.24 5.38 -11.84
C ALA A 143 -0.41 3.86 -11.95
N TYR A 144 0.08 3.14 -10.95
CA TYR A 144 0.00 1.69 -10.81
C TYR A 144 -0.62 1.37 -9.47
N LEU A 145 -1.64 0.51 -9.45
CA LEU A 145 -2.14 -0.05 -8.20
C LEU A 145 -1.24 -1.22 -7.81
N MET A 146 -0.64 -1.14 -6.63
CA MET A 146 0.10 -2.21 -5.99
C MET A 146 -0.71 -2.72 -4.79
N GLN A 147 -0.98 -4.01 -4.77
CA GLN A 147 -1.63 -4.68 -3.66
C GLN A 147 -0.66 -5.68 -3.05
N VAL A 148 -0.41 -5.56 -1.76
CA VAL A 148 0.51 -6.44 -1.04
C VAL A 148 -0.24 -7.15 0.06
N THR A 149 -0.32 -8.47 -0.01
CA THR A 149 -0.97 -9.31 1.00
C THR A 149 0.08 -10.12 1.72
N VAL A 150 0.07 -10.07 3.06
CA VAL A 150 0.91 -10.94 3.90
C VAL A 150 0.03 -11.95 4.61
N THR A 151 0.47 -13.21 4.65
CA THR A 151 -0.08 -14.25 5.52
C THR A 151 0.95 -14.62 6.57
N GLY A 152 0.57 -14.50 7.84
CA GLY A 152 1.46 -14.58 8.99
C GLY A 152 2.02 -13.22 9.41
N GLY A 153 2.81 -13.24 10.48
CA GLY A 153 3.40 -12.05 11.06
C GLY A 153 3.87 -12.28 12.50
N PHE A 154 4.43 -11.23 13.09
CA PHE A 154 4.98 -11.21 14.43
C PHE A 154 4.69 -9.85 15.09
N VAL A 155 4.92 -9.79 16.39
CA VAL A 155 4.91 -8.52 17.12
C VAL A 155 6.34 -8.27 17.59
N PRO A 156 7.02 -7.18 17.18
CA PRO A 156 8.44 -6.98 17.46
C PRO A 156 8.81 -7.10 18.94
N LYS A 157 8.02 -6.52 19.85
CA LYS A 157 8.24 -6.63 21.31
C LYS A 157 8.24 -8.07 21.87
N LEU A 158 7.74 -9.04 21.12
CA LEU A 158 7.74 -10.45 21.52
C LEU A 158 8.96 -11.22 21.00
N VAL A 159 9.71 -10.64 20.05
CA VAL A 159 10.84 -11.28 19.36
C VAL A 159 12.16 -10.55 19.66
N GLU A 160 12.11 -9.23 19.85
CA GLU A 160 13.24 -8.35 20.11
C GLU A 160 13.20 -7.83 21.55
N VAL A 161 14.30 -8.01 22.29
CA VAL A 161 14.38 -7.67 23.72
C VAL A 161 14.22 -6.17 23.99
N ASP A 162 14.69 -5.32 23.07
CA ASP A 162 14.70 -3.86 23.22
C ASP A 162 13.58 -3.14 22.46
N SER A 163 12.59 -3.90 21.94
CA SER A 163 11.53 -3.35 21.11
C SER A 163 10.26 -3.09 21.92
N GLU A 164 9.78 -1.85 21.90
CA GLU A 164 8.47 -1.47 22.48
C GLU A 164 7.35 -1.51 21.43
N ASP A 165 7.65 -1.95 20.20
CA ASP A 165 6.68 -1.96 19.11
C ASP A 165 5.66 -3.09 19.27
N GLY A 166 4.40 -2.68 19.49
CA GLY A 166 3.25 -3.55 19.66
C GLY A 166 2.46 -3.82 18.37
N ARG A 167 2.91 -3.35 17.21
CA ARG A 167 2.24 -3.58 15.92
C ARG A 167 2.38 -5.04 15.49
N TYR A 168 1.35 -5.57 14.84
CA TYR A 168 1.42 -6.89 14.21
C TYR A 168 1.97 -6.76 12.79
N LEU A 169 3.27 -7.00 12.64
CA LEU A 169 4.02 -6.79 11.40
C LEU A 169 4.17 -8.10 10.63
N GLY A 170 4.09 -8.01 9.31
CA GLY A 170 4.21 -9.15 8.40
C GLY A 170 5.57 -9.16 7.70
N ALA A 171 5.78 -8.24 6.77
CA ALA A 171 7.00 -8.09 6.02
C ALA A 171 7.31 -6.61 5.75
N ALA A 172 8.59 -6.25 5.76
CA ALA A 172 9.05 -4.94 5.31
C ALA A 172 9.37 -5.02 3.81
N ILE A 173 8.87 -4.06 3.03
CA ILE A 173 9.11 -4.00 1.58
C ILE A 173 9.88 -2.75 1.17
N THR A 174 10.73 -2.91 0.17
CA THR A 174 11.37 -1.83 -0.58
C THR A 174 11.06 -1.97 -2.06
N LEU A 175 11.08 -0.85 -2.78
CA LEU A 175 10.70 -0.79 -4.19
C LEU A 175 11.85 -0.19 -4.99
N MET A 176 12.17 -0.83 -6.11
CA MET A 176 13.05 -0.30 -7.13
C MET A 176 12.33 -0.36 -8.46
N ALA A 177 12.11 0.80 -9.08
CA ALA A 177 11.44 0.90 -10.36
C ALA A 177 12.45 1.16 -11.49
N THR A 178 12.17 0.67 -12.69
CA THR A 178 12.94 0.98 -13.90
C THR A 178 12.02 1.69 -14.89
N PRO A 179 12.29 2.94 -15.29
CA PRO A 179 11.52 3.63 -16.31
C PRO A 179 11.62 2.93 -17.66
N ALA A 180 10.55 2.97 -18.44
CA ALA A 180 10.60 2.54 -19.82
C ALA A 180 11.47 3.53 -20.63
N THR A 181 12.38 2.99 -21.43
CA THR A 181 13.19 3.80 -22.35
C THR A 181 12.26 4.53 -23.32
N ALA A 182 12.38 5.84 -23.43
CA ALA A 182 11.67 6.61 -24.46
C ALA A 182 12.13 6.14 -25.85
N PRO A 183 11.21 5.94 -26.82
CA PRO A 183 11.55 5.55 -28.18
C PRO A 183 12.36 6.62 -28.93
#